data_AF-Q4W5E2-F1
#
_entry.id   AF-Q4W5E2-F1
#
_cell.length_a   1.000
_cell.length_b   1.000
_cell.length_c   1.000
_cell.angle_alpha   90.00
_cell.angle_beta   90.00
_cell.angle_gamma   90.00
#
_symmetry.space_group_name_H-M   'P 1'
#
loop_
_entity.id
_entity.type
_entity.pdbx_description
1 polymer ?
#
loop_
_entity_poly.entity_id
_entity_poly.type
_entity_poly.pdbx_seq_one_letter_code
_entity_poly.pdbx_strand_id
1 'polypeptide(L)' 'MKEAGVDHRQWRGPILSTCKQCPVVYPSPVCGSDGHTYSFQCKLEYQACVLGKQISVKCEGHCPCPSDKPTSTSRNVKR' A
#
# COMPACT_ATOMS: atom_id res chain seq x y z
N MET A 1 30.39 19.45 -8.38
CA MET A 1 28.98 19.77 -8.05
C MET A 1 28.18 18.48 -8.19
N LYS A 2 28.04 17.76 -7.08
CA LYS A 2 27.34 16.47 -6.97
C LYS A 2 25.93 16.75 -6.41
N GLU A 3 24.81 16.11 -6.70
CA GLU A 3 24.34 15.02 -7.59
C GLU A 3 22.79 15.10 -7.63
N ALA A 4 22.20 14.35 -8.57
CA ALA A 4 20.95 13.59 -8.44
C ALA A 4 19.60 14.32 -8.40
N GLY A 5 18.92 14.27 -9.55
CA GLY A 5 17.69 13.49 -9.70
C GLY A 5 16.51 13.85 -8.80
N VAL A 6 15.45 14.39 -9.41
CA VAL A 6 14.09 14.46 -8.86
C VAL A 6 13.60 13.03 -8.62
N ASP A 7 13.94 12.49 -7.46
CA ASP A 7 13.49 11.18 -7.01
C ASP A 7 12.49 11.39 -5.87
N HIS A 8 11.21 11.20 -6.20
CA HIS A 8 10.11 11.15 -5.23
C HIS A 8 10.19 9.87 -4.35
N ARG A 9 11.38 9.52 -3.82
CA ARG A 9 11.61 8.33 -3.00
C ARG A 9 12.52 8.64 -1.80
N GLN A 10 12.23 9.69 -1.05
CA GLN A 10 12.92 9.86 0.23
C GLN A 10 12.03 10.31 1.39
N TRP A 11 11.16 9.39 1.83
CA TRP A 11 10.69 9.36 3.22
C TRP A 11 11.78 8.80 4.15
N ARG A 12 12.95 9.47 4.16
CA ARG A 12 13.93 9.38 5.26
C ARG A 12 14.11 10.79 5.79
N GLY A 13 13.14 11.21 6.62
CA GLY A 13 13.19 12.43 7.41
C GLY A 13 12.92 12.09 8.88
N PRO A 14 13.41 12.90 9.83
CA PRO A 14 13.47 12.57 11.24
C PRO A 14 12.07 12.46 11.86
N ILE A 15 12.06 11.68 12.93
CA ILE A 15 10.95 11.27 13.80
C ILE A 15 9.85 12.34 13.90
N LEU A 16 8.65 11.97 13.44
CA LEU A 16 7.33 12.51 13.78
C LEU A 16 7.19 14.03 13.75
N SER A 17 6.56 14.59 12.71
CA SER A 17 5.85 15.86 12.93
C SER A 17 4.55 16.07 12.15
N THR A 18 4.32 15.54 10.94
CA THR A 18 2.97 15.62 10.34
C THR A 18 2.78 14.57 9.26
N CYS A 19 1.95 13.55 9.52
CA CYS A 19 1.45 12.70 8.44
C CYS A 19 0.67 13.57 7.44
N LYS A 20 0.97 13.42 6.15
CA LYS A 20 0.34 14.25 5.10
C LYS A 20 -1.16 13.97 5.08
N GLN A 21 -1.95 15.03 5.23
CA GLN A 21 -3.39 14.95 5.03
C GLN A 21 -3.68 14.64 3.57
N CYS A 22 -4.67 13.79 3.36
CA CYS A 22 -5.07 13.38 2.02
C CYS A 22 -6.05 14.38 1.42
N PRO A 23 -5.83 14.82 0.17
CA PRO A 23 -6.85 15.57 -0.54
C PRO A 23 -8.11 14.71 -0.71
N VAL A 24 -9.27 15.37 -0.84
CA VAL A 24 -10.52 14.69 -1.13
C VAL A 24 -10.43 14.15 -2.56
N VAL A 25 -10.08 12.87 -2.67
CA VAL A 25 -9.95 12.14 -3.94
C VAL A 25 -11.09 11.15 -4.09
N TYR A 26 -11.36 10.76 -5.34
CA TYR A 26 -12.30 9.70 -5.62
C TYR A 26 -11.90 8.41 -4.88
N PRO A 27 -12.84 7.69 -4.26
CA PRO A 27 -12.54 6.45 -3.55
C PRO A 27 -11.96 5.42 -4.53
N SER A 28 -10.69 5.07 -4.33
CA SER A 28 -10.00 4.05 -5.11
C SER A 28 -9.47 2.99 -4.15
N PRO A 29 -10.27 1.96 -3.82
CA PRO A 29 -9.89 0.99 -2.81
C PRO A 29 -8.57 0.32 -3.17
N VAL A 30 -7.70 0.10 -2.19
CA VAL A 30 -6.42 -0.59 -2.34
C VAL A 30 -6.24 -1.61 -1.23
N CYS A 31 -5.66 -2.76 -1.55
CA CYS A 31 -5.26 -3.75 -0.57
C CYS A 31 -3.84 -3.41 -0.10
N GLY A 32 -3.65 -3.28 1.20
CA GLY A 32 -2.33 -3.11 1.80
C GLY A 32 -1.57 -4.44 1.89
N SER A 33 -0.24 -4.33 2.04
CA SER A 33 0.66 -5.45 2.29
C SER A 33 0.39 -6.13 3.64
N ASP A 34 -0.33 -5.46 4.52
CA ASP A 34 -0.84 -5.95 5.80
C ASP A 34 -2.14 -6.77 5.66
N GLY A 35 -2.68 -6.89 4.44
CA GLY A 35 -3.94 -7.61 4.17
C GLY A 35 -5.20 -6.82 4.51
N HIS A 36 -5.08 -5.55 4.87
CA HIS A 36 -6.24 -4.68 5.07
C HIS A 36 -6.60 -3.92 3.80
N THR A 37 -7.89 -3.71 3.59
CA THR A 37 -8.35 -2.85 2.50
C THR A 37 -8.47 -1.41 2.98
N TYR A 38 -7.83 -0.50 2.26
CA TYR A 38 -7.88 0.94 2.49
C TYR A 38 -8.72 1.60 1.40
N SER A 39 -9.51 2.61 1.74
CA SER A 39 -10.41 3.28 0.79
C SER A 39 -9.69 4.02 -0.35
N PHE A 40 -8.42 4.38 -0.15
CA PHE A 40 -7.53 5.01 -1.14
C PHE A 40 -6.07 4.96 -0.70
N GLN A 41 -5.14 5.02 -1.67
CA GLN A 41 -3.69 4.93 -1.45
C GLN A 41 -3.18 5.93 -0.41
N CYS A 42 -3.63 7.19 -0.47
CA CYS A 42 -3.19 8.18 0.51
C CYS A 42 -3.61 7.81 1.96
N LYS A 43 -4.77 7.16 2.16
CA LYS A 43 -5.19 6.73 3.50
C LYS A 43 -4.31 5.60 4.03
N LEU A 44 -3.87 4.71 3.15
CA LEU A 44 -2.88 3.69 3.48
C LEU A 44 -1.57 4.33 3.94
N GLU A 45 -1.04 5.29 3.17
CA GLU A 45 0.19 6.03 3.52
C GLU A 45 0.04 6.82 4.82
N TYR A 46 -1.11 7.45 5.02
CA TYR A 46 -1.43 8.16 6.27
C TYR A 46 -1.47 7.21 7.45
N GLN A 47 -2.13 6.06 7.31
CA GLN A 47 -2.19 5.05 8.37
C GLN A 47 -0.80 4.47 8.67
N ALA A 48 -0.02 4.17 7.62
CA ALA A 48 1.37 3.74 7.72
C ALA A 48 2.19 4.76 8.53
N CYS A 49 2.05 6.04 8.22
CA CYS A 49 2.71 7.12 8.94
C CYS A 49 2.25 7.23 10.41
N VAL A 50 0.94 7.24 10.67
CA VAL A 50 0.38 7.39 12.04
C VAL A 50 0.75 6.20 12.93
N LEU A 51 0.74 4.99 12.37
CA LEU A 51 1.12 3.78 13.09
C LEU A 51 2.64 3.57 13.17
N GLY A 52 3.44 4.36 12.46
CA GLY A 52 4.88 4.12 12.30
C GLY A 52 5.20 2.76 11.64
N LYS A 53 4.30 2.27 10.79
CA LYS A 53 4.46 1.00 10.05
C LYS A 53 4.71 1.29 8.59
N GLN A 54 5.49 0.45 7.92
CA GLN A 54 5.63 0.51 6.47
C GLN A 54 4.56 -0.39 5.84
N ILE A 55 3.51 0.22 5.30
CA ILE A 55 2.44 -0.47 4.58
C ILE A 55 2.55 -0.05 3.13
N SER A 56 2.58 -1.00 2.21
CA SER A 56 2.63 -0.74 0.77
C SER A 56 1.36 -1.28 0.11
N VAL A 57 0.98 -0.74 -1.06
CA VAL A 57 -0.12 -1.30 -1.84
C VAL A 57 0.28 -2.67 -2.40
N LYS A 58 -0.47 -3.71 -2.03
CA LYS A 58 -0.33 -5.07 -2.56
C LYS A 58 -1.10 -5.26 -3.87
N CYS A 59 -2.31 -4.71 -3.96
CA CYS A 59 -3.07 -4.64 -5.21
C CYS A 59 -4.08 -3.48 -5.18
N GLU A 60 -4.48 -3.06 -6.36
CA GLU A 60 -5.62 -2.16 -6.54
C GLU A 60 -6.92 -2.94 -6.34
N GLY A 61 -7.89 -2.33 -5.65
CA GLY A 61 -9.13 -2.96 -5.23
C GLY A 61 -9.14 -3.43 -3.78
N HIS A 62 -10.10 -4.29 -3.45
CA HIS A 62 -10.25 -4.85 -2.11
C HIS A 62 -9.40 -6.11 -1.96
N CYS A 63 -8.92 -6.39 -0.76
CA CYS A 63 -8.36 -7.70 -0.42
C CYS A 63 -9.50 -8.75 -0.41
N PRO A 64 -9.22 -10.03 -0.76
CA PRO A 64 -7.94 -10.57 -1.20
C PRO A 64 -7.62 -10.22 -2.65
N CYS A 65 -6.33 -9.96 -2.92
CA CYS A 65 -5.86 -9.62 -4.25
C CYS A 65 -6.11 -10.74 -5.27
N PRO A 66 -6.48 -10.42 -6.52
CA PRO A 66 -6.67 -11.43 -7.56
C PRO A 66 -5.37 -12.16 -7.95
N SER A 67 -4.20 -11.54 -7.76
CA SER A 67 -2.90 -12.24 -7.88
C SER A 67 -2.61 -13.21 -6.73
N ASP A 68 -3.36 -13.11 -5.63
CA ASP A 68 -3.43 -14.09 -4.53
C ASP A 68 -4.59 -15.06 -4.75
N LYS A 69 -5.18 -15.12 -5.95
CA LYS A 69 -5.73 -16.41 -6.35
C LYS A 69 -4.50 -17.32 -6.38
N PRO A 70 -4.38 -18.35 -5.50
CA PRO A 70 -3.65 -19.50 -5.96
C PRO A 70 -4.25 -19.75 -7.33
N THR A 71 -3.40 -19.84 -8.35
CA THR A 71 -3.78 -20.52 -9.57
C THR A 71 -4.76 -21.61 -9.17
N SER A 72 -5.83 -21.75 -9.94
CA SER A 72 -6.50 -23.04 -10.05
C SER A 72 -5.46 -24.07 -10.49
N THR A 73 -4.50 -24.38 -9.62
CA THR A 73 -4.02 -25.71 -9.40
C THR A 73 -5.31 -26.39 -8.99
N SER A 74 -6.01 -26.92 -9.99
CA SER A 74 -6.45 -28.30 -9.94
C SER A 74 -5.33 -29.11 -9.28
N ARG A 75 -5.20 -29.01 -7.96
CA ARG A 75 -4.83 -30.14 -7.15
C ARG A 75 -6.07 -30.99 -7.24
N ASN A 76 -6.11 -31.74 -8.34
CA ASN A 76 -7.00 -32.86 -8.51
C ASN A 76 -6.56 -33.88 -7.45
N VAL A 77 -6.88 -33.61 -6.19
CA VAL A 77 -6.82 -34.59 -5.12
C VAL A 77 -8.12 -35.36 -5.24
N LYS A 78 -8.18 -36.24 -6.23
CA LYS A 78 -9.17 -37.32 -6.25
C LYS A 78 -8.38 -38.61 -6.15
N ARG A 79 -8.63 -39.27 -5.02
CA ARG A 79 -8.22 -40.63 -4.64
C ARG A 79 -8.58 -41.65 -5.71
#